data_AF-A0A7K4FLY2-F1
#
_entry.id   AF-A0A7K4FLY2-F1
#
_cell.length_a   1.000
_cell.length_b   1.000
_cell.length_c   1.000
_cell.angle_alpha   90.00
_cell.angle_beta   90.00
_cell.angle_gamma   90.00
#
_symmetry.space_group_name_H-M   'P 1'
#
loop_
_entity.id
_entity.type
_entity.pdbx_description
1 polymer ?
#
loop_
_entity_poly.entity_id
_entity_poly.type
_entity_poly.pdbx_seq_one_letter_code
_entity_poly.pdbx_strand_id
1 'polypeptide(L)'
;MASGGAPPSSGDRAQTVATSRQARWNSQEYGDETKLRAISAKHARISARAGQRAAHFNTRVDKLRHQAATLREKAAEIRGPIPKLHADIDSLRIQVKTATSGDPRAAHGTDVTKLQYRARKLEQKVANREARASRMEAHAAAKSQKAAELRVKADKLTETQRAAGAEAASYQQRADQLQLSRQGTSGDAAR
;
A
#
# COMPACT_ATOMS: atom_id res chain seq x y z
N MET A 1 -51.90 25.63 62.64
CA MET A 1 -51.77 24.16 62.63
C MET A 1 -51.98 23.64 61.22
N ALA A 2 -51.29 22.54 60.92
CA ALA A 2 -51.07 21.87 59.65
C ALA A 2 -52.17 21.96 58.57
N SER A 3 -51.79 22.43 57.38
CA SER A 3 -52.51 22.14 56.13
C SER A 3 -52.28 20.67 55.77
N GLY A 4 -53.23 19.81 56.12
CA GLY A 4 -53.24 18.40 55.75
C GLY A 4 -53.45 18.23 54.25
N GLY A 5 -52.35 17.99 53.52
CA GLY A 5 -52.42 17.58 52.12
C GLY A 5 -53.05 16.18 52.03
N ALA A 6 -54.16 16.08 51.30
CA ALA A 6 -54.81 14.81 51.01
C ALA A 6 -53.80 13.83 50.37
N PRO A 7 -53.75 12.55 50.81
CA PRO A 7 -52.85 11.58 50.21
C PRO A 7 -53.23 11.35 48.74
N PRO A 8 -52.26 11.27 47.82
CA PRO A 8 -52.54 11.09 46.40
C PRO A 8 -53.36 9.81 46.17
N SER A 9 -54.35 9.92 45.28
CA SER A 9 -55.27 8.84 44.97
C SER A 9 -54.51 7.61 44.44
N SER A 10 -55.09 6.42 44.59
CA SER A 10 -54.50 5.17 44.07
C SER A 10 -54.23 5.22 42.56
N GLY A 11 -55.01 6.00 41.80
CA GLY A 11 -54.79 6.28 40.38
C GLY A 11 -53.55 7.14 40.11
N ASP A 12 -53.30 8.18 40.91
CA ASP A 12 -52.12 9.06 40.77
C ASP A 12 -50.82 8.31 41.08
N ARG A 13 -50.85 7.39 42.06
CA ARG A 13 -49.70 6.52 42.36
C ARG A 13 -49.41 5.52 41.25
N ALA A 14 -50.43 4.97 40.59
CA ALA A 14 -50.24 4.06 39.46
C ALA A 14 -49.68 4.78 38.23
N GLN A 15 -50.18 5.99 37.93
CA GLN A 15 -49.69 6.81 36.83
C GLN A 15 -48.24 7.24 37.06
N THR A 16 -47.90 7.76 38.24
CA THR A 16 -46.51 8.16 38.57
C THR A 16 -45.51 6.99 38.50
N VAL A 17 -45.91 5.78 38.89
CA VAL A 17 -45.07 4.57 38.75
C VAL A 17 -44.89 4.19 37.28
N ALA A 18 -45.94 4.27 36.45
CA ALA A 18 -45.86 4.02 35.02
C ALA A 18 -44.96 5.06 34.31
N THR A 19 -45.12 6.34 34.61
CA THR A 19 -44.25 7.42 34.07
C THR A 19 -42.79 7.23 34.49
N SER A 20 -42.54 6.81 35.73
CA SER A 20 -41.20 6.55 36.24
C SER A 20 -40.52 5.35 35.55
N ARG A 21 -41.28 4.27 35.23
CA ARG A 21 -40.76 3.15 34.44
C ARG A 21 -40.46 3.59 33.01
N GLN A 22 -41.35 4.36 32.39
CA GLN A 22 -41.16 4.87 31.04
C GLN A 22 -39.92 5.78 30.94
N ALA A 23 -39.71 6.66 31.92
CA ALA A 23 -38.53 7.52 31.96
C ALA A 23 -37.21 6.73 32.10
N ARG A 24 -37.21 5.68 32.94
CA ARG A 24 -36.05 4.78 33.08
C ARG A 24 -35.76 4.02 31.79
N TRP A 25 -36.81 3.51 31.15
CA TRP A 25 -36.70 2.78 29.88
C TRP A 25 -36.16 3.69 28.76
N ASN A 26 -36.74 4.88 28.59
CA ASN A 26 -36.26 5.88 27.63
C ASN A 26 -34.79 6.29 27.89
N SER A 27 -34.38 6.40 29.16
CA SER A 27 -32.99 6.71 29.53
C SER A 27 -32.03 5.56 29.19
N GLN A 28 -32.48 4.31 29.31
CA GLN A 28 -31.67 3.13 28.98
C GLN A 28 -31.46 3.02 27.47
N GLU A 29 -32.53 3.18 26.68
CA GLU A 29 -32.45 3.16 25.22
C GLU A 29 -31.57 4.30 24.66
N TYR A 30 -31.66 5.51 25.22
CA TYR A 30 -30.76 6.61 24.87
C TYR A 30 -29.30 6.29 25.19
N GLY A 31 -29.06 5.64 26.33
CA GLY A 31 -27.75 5.12 26.71
C GLY A 31 -27.23 4.06 25.73
N ASP A 32 -28.09 3.24 25.15
CA ASP A 32 -27.70 2.19 24.21
C ASP A 32 -27.50 2.73 22.78
N GLU A 33 -28.33 3.67 22.34
CA GLU A 33 -28.16 4.39 21.06
C GLU A 33 -26.80 5.11 21.03
N THR A 34 -26.47 5.86 22.09
CA THR A 34 -25.21 6.61 22.19
C THR A 34 -24.00 5.69 22.22
N LYS A 35 -24.07 4.54 22.89
CA LYS A 35 -23.01 3.50 22.86
C LYS A 35 -22.82 2.95 21.45
N LEU A 36 -23.90 2.62 20.74
CA LEU A 36 -23.82 2.09 19.36
C LEU A 36 -23.18 3.11 18.42
N ARG A 37 -23.56 4.39 18.51
CA ARG A 37 -22.93 5.47 17.73
C ARG A 37 -21.45 5.64 18.08
N ALA A 38 -21.08 5.53 19.36
CA ALA A 38 -19.68 5.62 19.79
C ALA A 38 -18.84 4.44 19.25
N ILE A 39 -19.39 3.23 19.27
CA ILE A 39 -18.74 2.04 18.69
C ILE A 39 -18.62 2.20 17.18
N SER A 40 -19.70 2.58 16.48
CA SER A 40 -19.67 2.87 15.04
C SER A 40 -18.58 3.88 14.69
N ALA A 41 -18.51 5.00 15.41
CA ALA A 41 -17.49 6.03 15.22
C ALA A 41 -16.06 5.50 15.43
N LYS A 42 -15.85 4.59 16.39
CA LYS A 42 -14.55 3.92 16.59
C LYS A 42 -14.18 3.06 15.39
N HIS A 43 -15.09 2.22 14.88
CA HIS A 43 -14.85 1.39 13.71
C HIS A 43 -14.64 2.23 12.44
N ALA A 44 -15.39 3.33 12.28
CA ALA A 44 -15.19 4.29 11.19
C ALA A 44 -13.79 4.92 11.22
N ARG A 45 -13.29 5.31 12.40
CA ARG A 45 -11.91 5.82 12.56
C ARG A 45 -10.85 4.78 12.21
N ILE A 46 -11.07 3.52 12.62
CA ILE A 46 -10.17 2.41 12.26
C ILE A 46 -10.15 2.22 10.75
N SER A 47 -11.33 2.18 10.12
CA SER A 47 -11.49 2.05 8.67
C SER A 47 -10.77 3.18 7.92
N ALA A 48 -11.01 4.43 8.32
CA ALA A 48 -10.37 5.60 7.71
C ALA A 48 -8.84 5.55 7.82
N ARG A 49 -8.30 5.22 9.00
CA ARG A 49 -6.85 5.09 9.20
C ARG A 49 -6.25 3.95 8.39
N ALA A 50 -6.94 2.81 8.31
CA ALA A 50 -6.50 1.69 7.49
C ALA A 50 -6.45 2.07 6.00
N GLY A 51 -7.48 2.74 5.50
CA GLY A 51 -7.53 3.23 4.11
C GLY A 51 -6.43 4.26 3.80
N GLN A 52 -6.18 5.22 4.70
CA GLN A 52 -5.08 6.18 4.55
C GLN A 52 -3.71 5.48 4.47
N ARG A 53 -3.47 4.48 5.33
CA ARG A 53 -2.21 3.72 5.33
C ARG A 53 -2.09 2.83 4.08
N ALA A 54 -3.17 2.22 3.62
CA ALA A 54 -3.19 1.45 2.38
C ALA A 54 -2.85 2.35 1.17
N ALA A 55 -3.47 3.53 1.08
CA ALA A 55 -3.16 4.52 0.04
C ALA A 55 -1.69 4.96 0.09
N HIS A 56 -1.14 5.23 1.28
CA HIS A 56 0.27 5.57 1.45
C HIS A 56 1.21 4.44 0.99
N PHE A 57 0.88 3.18 1.27
CA PHE A 57 1.69 2.07 0.77
C PHE A 57 1.56 1.90 -0.74
N ASN A 58 0.38 2.07 -1.32
CA ASN A 58 0.19 1.99 -2.78
C ASN A 58 1.03 3.04 -3.52
N THR A 59 1.03 4.30 -3.08
CA THR A 59 1.88 5.33 -3.71
C THR A 59 3.38 5.00 -3.61
N ARG A 60 3.80 4.40 -2.49
CA ARG A 60 5.18 3.95 -2.30
C ARG A 60 5.52 2.73 -3.17
N VAL A 61 4.57 1.82 -3.39
CA VAL A 61 4.70 0.69 -4.32
C VAL A 61 4.91 1.20 -5.74
N ASP A 62 4.10 2.16 -6.19
CA ASP A 62 4.21 2.72 -7.54
C ASP A 62 5.55 3.43 -7.74
N LYS A 63 5.99 4.22 -6.75
CA LYS A 63 7.33 4.84 -6.77
C LYS A 63 8.45 3.81 -6.88
N LEU A 64 8.38 2.72 -6.11
CA LEU A 64 9.40 1.66 -6.15
C LEU A 64 9.40 0.92 -7.50
N ARG A 65 8.22 0.68 -8.08
CA ARG A 65 8.09 0.05 -9.40
C ARG A 65 8.67 0.92 -10.49
N HIS A 66 8.36 2.22 -10.48
CA HIS A 66 8.94 3.17 -11.41
C HIS A 66 10.47 3.23 -11.29
N GLN A 67 10.99 3.34 -10.07
CA GLN A 67 12.44 3.29 -9.82
C GLN A 67 13.08 2.00 -10.33
N ALA A 68 12.43 0.86 -10.14
CA ALA A 68 12.92 -0.42 -10.65
C ALA A 68 12.93 -0.45 -12.19
N ALA A 69 11.91 0.09 -12.86
CA ALA A 69 11.88 0.21 -14.33
C ALA A 69 13.04 1.07 -14.84
N THR A 70 13.23 2.27 -14.29
CA THR A 70 14.35 3.16 -14.67
C THR A 70 15.73 2.51 -14.46
N LEU A 71 15.89 1.70 -13.42
CA LEU A 71 17.15 0.98 -13.18
C LEU A 71 17.40 -0.10 -14.24
N ARG A 72 16.35 -0.80 -14.68
CA ARG A 72 16.44 -1.79 -15.76
C ARG A 72 16.76 -1.14 -17.10
N GLU A 73 16.12 0.00 -17.40
CA GLU A 73 16.43 0.80 -18.59
C GLU A 73 17.91 1.20 -18.59
N LYS A 74 18.41 1.76 -17.48
CA LYS A 74 19.84 2.10 -17.35
C LYS A 74 20.75 0.89 -17.48
N ALA A 75 20.36 -0.28 -16.96
CA ALA A 75 21.13 -1.51 -17.12
C ALA A 75 21.18 -1.95 -18.59
N ALA A 76 20.06 -1.83 -19.32
CA ALA A 76 19.98 -2.11 -20.75
C ALA A 76 20.83 -1.13 -21.57
N GLU A 77 20.77 0.18 -21.27
CA GLU A 77 21.64 1.19 -21.90
C GLU A 77 23.13 0.90 -21.70
N ILE A 78 23.53 0.46 -20.50
CA ILE A 78 24.92 0.07 -20.21
C ILE A 78 25.33 -1.18 -21.00
N ARG A 79 24.40 -2.13 -21.22
CA ARG A 79 24.64 -3.35 -22.01
C ARG A 79 24.63 -3.10 -23.52
N GLY A 80 23.88 -2.11 -24.00
CA GLY A 80 23.69 -1.83 -25.43
C GLY A 80 24.98 -1.76 -26.25
N PRO A 81 26.07 -1.14 -25.77
CA PRO A 81 27.34 -1.10 -26.49
C PRO A 81 28.16 -2.40 -26.50
N ILE A 82 27.84 -3.40 -25.66
CA ILE A 82 28.65 -4.62 -25.50
C ILE A 82 28.81 -5.40 -26.81
N PRO A 83 27.75 -5.65 -27.62
CA PRO A 83 27.90 -6.36 -28.89
C PRO A 83 28.89 -5.69 -29.84
N LYS A 84 28.89 -4.35 -29.91
CA LYS A 84 29.86 -3.60 -30.70
C LYS A 84 31.29 -3.75 -30.17
N LEU A 85 31.46 -3.71 -28.85
CA LEU A 85 32.77 -3.94 -28.22
C LEU A 85 33.29 -5.36 -28.50
N HIS A 86 32.43 -6.38 -28.50
CA HIS A 86 32.82 -7.74 -28.91
C HIS A 86 33.26 -7.80 -30.37
N ALA A 87 32.50 -7.18 -31.29
CA ALA A 87 32.89 -7.12 -32.70
C ALA A 87 34.25 -6.41 -32.90
N ASP A 88 34.50 -5.32 -32.16
CA ASP A 88 35.79 -4.61 -32.17
C ASP A 88 36.93 -5.50 -31.64
N ILE A 89 36.68 -6.28 -30.57
CA ILE A 89 37.66 -7.23 -30.01
C ILE A 89 37.98 -8.33 -31.02
N ASP A 90 36.97 -8.91 -31.67
CA ASP A 90 37.15 -9.99 -32.65
C ASP A 90 37.90 -9.49 -33.89
N SER A 91 37.60 -8.28 -34.37
CA SER A 91 38.37 -7.63 -35.44
C SER A 91 39.84 -7.45 -35.06
N LEU A 92 40.14 -6.99 -33.84
CA LEU A 92 41.52 -6.88 -33.34
C LEU A 92 42.20 -8.24 -33.24
N ARG A 93 41.49 -9.29 -32.82
CA ARG A 93 42.02 -10.65 -32.76
C ARG A 93 42.35 -11.21 -34.15
N ILE A 94 41.50 -10.94 -35.14
CA ILE A 94 41.77 -11.30 -36.54
C ILE A 94 43.02 -10.57 -37.04
N GLN A 95 43.13 -9.25 -36.80
CA GLN A 95 44.32 -8.47 -37.18
C GLN A 95 45.60 -9.01 -36.54
N VAL A 96 45.56 -9.39 -35.25
CA VAL A 96 46.69 -10.03 -34.56
C VAL A 96 47.06 -11.35 -35.22
N LYS A 97 46.08 -12.20 -35.54
CA LYS A 97 46.33 -13.49 -36.23
C LYS A 97 47.00 -13.28 -37.59
N THR A 98 46.47 -12.38 -38.41
CA THR A 98 47.02 -12.06 -39.74
C THR A 98 48.43 -11.47 -39.66
N ALA A 99 48.70 -10.60 -38.68
CA ALA A 99 50.05 -10.04 -38.49
C ALA A 99 51.06 -11.09 -37.97
N THR A 100 50.60 -12.17 -37.33
CA THR A 100 51.46 -13.21 -36.76
C THR A 100 51.61 -14.44 -37.68
N SER A 101 50.74 -14.62 -38.68
CA SER A 101 50.74 -15.80 -39.58
C SER A 101 51.86 -15.82 -40.63
N GLY A 102 52.87 -14.96 -40.50
CA GLY A 102 54.08 -15.00 -41.33
C GLY A 102 53.92 -14.46 -42.75
N ASP A 103 52.81 -13.78 -43.07
CA ASP A 103 52.65 -13.10 -44.37
C ASP A 103 53.50 -11.81 -44.38
N PRO A 104 54.59 -11.74 -45.16
CA PRO A 104 55.52 -10.61 -45.14
C PRO A 104 54.88 -9.29 -45.59
N ARG A 105 53.76 -9.34 -46.34
CA ARG A 105 52.99 -8.12 -46.70
C ARG A 105 52.15 -7.57 -45.54
N ALA A 106 51.80 -8.41 -44.56
CA ALA A 106 50.97 -8.04 -43.41
C ALA A 106 51.78 -7.66 -42.16
N ALA A 107 53.07 -8.04 -42.11
CA ALA A 107 53.98 -7.79 -40.97
C ALA A 107 54.62 -6.39 -40.98
N HIS A 108 54.64 -5.69 -42.13
CA HIS A 108 55.25 -4.38 -42.24
C HIS A 108 54.34 -3.28 -41.66
N GLY A 109 54.62 -2.86 -40.42
CA GLY A 109 54.04 -1.66 -39.79
C GLY A 109 52.98 -1.89 -38.72
N THR A 110 52.61 -3.14 -38.44
CA THR A 110 51.59 -3.54 -37.46
C THR A 110 52.21 -3.89 -36.11
N ASP A 111 52.02 -3.01 -35.12
CA ASP A 111 52.43 -3.30 -33.74
C ASP A 111 51.43 -4.25 -33.07
N VAL A 112 51.76 -5.55 -33.11
CA VAL A 112 50.97 -6.63 -32.52
C VAL A 112 50.74 -6.42 -31.02
N THR A 113 51.73 -5.90 -30.30
CA THR A 113 51.60 -5.65 -28.85
C THR A 113 50.56 -4.57 -28.57
N LYS A 114 50.51 -3.52 -29.39
CA LYS A 114 49.49 -2.47 -29.32
C LYS A 114 48.09 -2.99 -29.64
N LEU A 115 47.94 -3.88 -30.62
CA LEU A 115 46.66 -4.51 -30.94
C LEU A 115 46.17 -5.41 -29.79
N GLN A 116 47.04 -6.26 -29.24
CA GLN A 116 46.73 -7.10 -28.08
C GLN A 116 46.35 -6.28 -26.85
N TYR A 117 47.07 -5.18 -26.58
CA TYR A 117 46.74 -4.26 -25.50
C TYR A 117 45.36 -3.62 -25.70
N ARG A 118 45.03 -3.18 -26.92
CA ARG A 118 43.69 -2.63 -27.23
C ARG A 118 42.59 -3.67 -27.02
N ALA A 119 42.80 -4.92 -27.44
CA ALA A 119 41.84 -6.00 -27.23
C ALA A 119 41.58 -6.24 -25.73
N ARG A 120 42.64 -6.41 -24.93
CA ARG A 120 42.52 -6.55 -23.45
C ARG A 120 41.81 -5.37 -22.80
N LYS A 121 42.10 -4.14 -23.24
CA LYS A 121 41.45 -2.93 -22.73
C LYS A 121 39.95 -2.91 -23.05
N LEU A 122 39.55 -3.42 -24.21
CA LEU A 122 38.13 -3.55 -24.58
C LEU A 122 37.45 -4.69 -23.79
N GLU A 123 38.12 -5.83 -23.59
CA GLU A 123 37.64 -6.93 -22.75
C GLU A 123 37.35 -6.44 -21.31
N GLN A 124 38.29 -5.69 -20.71
CA GLN A 124 38.07 -5.10 -19.39
C GLN A 124 36.90 -4.11 -19.37
N LYS A 125 36.73 -3.33 -20.44
CA LYS A 125 35.59 -2.41 -20.60
C LYS A 125 34.26 -3.15 -20.70
N VAL A 126 34.22 -4.32 -21.33
CA VAL A 126 33.03 -5.19 -21.37
C VAL A 126 32.74 -5.71 -19.97
N ALA A 127 33.71 -6.34 -19.31
CA ALA A 127 33.54 -6.88 -17.96
C ALA A 127 33.04 -5.82 -16.96
N ASN A 128 33.60 -4.60 -17.02
CA ASN A 128 33.17 -3.50 -16.17
C ASN A 128 31.72 -3.06 -16.45
N ARG A 129 31.30 -3.05 -17.71
CA ARG A 129 29.91 -2.73 -18.08
C ARG A 129 28.94 -3.81 -17.62
N GLU A 130 29.28 -5.07 -17.83
CA GLU A 130 28.47 -6.21 -17.38
C GLU A 130 28.30 -6.20 -15.86
N ALA A 131 29.39 -6.00 -15.11
CA ALA A 131 29.36 -5.90 -13.67
C ALA A 131 28.47 -4.74 -13.20
N ARG A 132 28.57 -3.57 -13.87
CA ARG A 132 27.74 -2.40 -13.54
C ARG A 132 26.26 -2.67 -13.85
N ALA A 133 25.94 -3.21 -15.02
CA ALA A 133 24.58 -3.54 -15.39
C ALA A 133 23.96 -4.57 -14.42
N SER A 134 24.72 -5.60 -14.05
CA SER A 134 24.29 -6.62 -13.08
C SER A 134 23.97 -6.02 -11.71
N ARG A 135 24.79 -5.08 -11.21
CA ARG A 135 24.48 -4.35 -9.96
C ARG A 135 23.19 -3.53 -10.06
N MET A 136 22.93 -2.91 -11.20
CA MET A 136 21.70 -2.14 -11.41
C MET A 136 20.47 -3.05 -11.45
N GLU A 137 20.57 -4.21 -12.10
CA GLU A 137 19.53 -5.24 -12.10
C GLU A 137 19.24 -5.79 -10.69
N ALA A 138 20.29 -6.09 -9.92
CA ALA A 138 20.14 -6.54 -8.53
C ALA A 138 19.42 -5.48 -7.69
N HIS A 139 19.76 -4.20 -7.88
CA HIS A 139 19.08 -3.11 -7.19
C HIS A 139 17.61 -2.95 -7.64
N ALA A 140 17.32 -3.14 -8.93
CA ALA A 140 15.94 -3.14 -9.46
C ALA A 140 15.11 -4.31 -8.90
N ALA A 141 15.71 -5.50 -8.79
CA ALA A 141 15.10 -6.67 -8.17
C ALA A 141 14.77 -6.42 -6.70
N ALA A 142 15.72 -5.89 -5.92
CA ALA A 142 15.48 -5.54 -4.51
C ALA A 142 14.34 -4.51 -4.34
N LYS A 143 14.27 -3.50 -5.21
CA LYS A 143 13.17 -2.52 -5.21
C LYS A 143 11.82 -3.17 -5.58
N SER A 144 11.81 -4.09 -6.54
CA SER A 144 10.62 -4.84 -6.94
C SER A 144 10.11 -5.76 -5.83
N GLN A 145 11.02 -6.46 -5.14
CA GLN A 145 10.69 -7.27 -3.96
C GLN A 145 10.09 -6.40 -2.85
N LYS A 146 10.69 -5.24 -2.57
CA LYS A 146 10.15 -4.33 -1.56
C LYS A 146 8.76 -3.81 -1.91
N ALA A 147 8.52 -3.55 -3.20
CA ALA A 147 7.19 -3.18 -3.69
C ALA A 147 6.17 -4.31 -3.46
N ALA A 148 6.54 -5.58 -3.72
CA ALA A 148 5.67 -6.73 -3.46
C ALA A 148 5.33 -6.87 -1.97
N GLU A 149 6.31 -6.71 -1.07
CA GLU A 149 6.05 -6.74 0.38
C GLU A 149 5.07 -5.63 0.84
N LEU A 150 5.26 -4.41 0.32
CA LEU A 150 4.38 -3.29 0.66
C LEU A 150 2.98 -3.47 0.07
N ARG A 151 2.87 -4.13 -1.08
CA ARG A 151 1.58 -4.48 -1.70
C ARG A 151 0.78 -5.40 -0.79
N VAL A 152 1.37 -6.49 -0.29
CA VAL A 152 0.72 -7.39 0.67
C VAL A 152 0.25 -6.65 1.93
N LYS A 153 1.06 -5.71 2.44
CA LYS A 153 0.67 -4.87 3.58
C LYS A 153 -0.50 -3.94 3.25
N ALA A 154 -0.54 -3.37 2.05
CA ALA A 154 -1.63 -2.52 1.60
C ALA A 154 -2.93 -3.33 1.42
N ASP A 155 -2.84 -4.54 0.90
CA ASP A 155 -4.00 -5.43 0.70
C ASP A 155 -4.60 -5.81 2.07
N LYS A 156 -3.77 -6.23 3.03
CA LYS A 156 -4.22 -6.50 4.40
C LYS A 156 -4.89 -5.27 5.05
N LEU A 157 -4.34 -4.06 4.82
CA LEU A 157 -4.97 -2.85 5.33
C LEU A 157 -6.31 -2.54 4.64
N THR A 158 -6.42 -2.84 3.35
CA THR A 158 -7.67 -2.69 2.60
C THR A 158 -8.74 -3.65 3.12
N GLU A 159 -8.38 -4.88 3.48
CA GLU A 159 -9.26 -5.83 4.16
C GLU A 159 -9.71 -5.30 5.53
N THR A 160 -8.78 -4.79 6.35
CA THR A 160 -9.14 -4.19 7.64
C THR A 160 -10.03 -2.96 7.49
N GLN A 161 -9.80 -2.14 6.46
CA GLN A 161 -10.65 -1.00 6.13
C GLN A 161 -12.07 -1.46 5.81
N ARG A 162 -12.20 -2.51 4.98
CA ARG A 162 -13.50 -3.07 4.57
C ARG A 162 -14.25 -3.66 5.75
N ALA A 163 -13.59 -4.48 6.57
CA ALA A 163 -14.19 -5.12 7.74
C ALA A 163 -14.67 -4.07 8.76
N ALA A 164 -13.79 -3.13 9.14
CA ALA A 164 -14.15 -2.08 10.09
C ALA A 164 -15.23 -1.12 9.52
N GLY A 165 -15.21 -0.87 8.21
CA GLY A 165 -16.25 -0.08 7.55
C GLY A 165 -17.62 -0.76 7.59
N ALA A 166 -17.67 -2.07 7.35
CA ALA A 166 -18.90 -2.86 7.44
C ALA A 166 -19.44 -2.92 8.88
N GLU A 167 -18.57 -3.11 9.87
CA GLU A 167 -18.94 -3.06 11.29
C GLU A 167 -19.51 -1.70 11.67
N ALA A 168 -18.85 -0.60 11.26
CA ALA A 168 -19.33 0.76 11.53
C ALA A 168 -20.74 0.99 10.96
N ALA A 169 -20.98 0.55 9.72
CA ALA A 169 -22.28 0.64 9.07
C ALA A 169 -23.35 -0.19 9.80
N SER A 170 -23.02 -1.40 10.25
CA SER A 170 -23.95 -2.25 11.01
C SER A 170 -24.36 -1.61 12.34
N TYR A 171 -23.40 -1.07 13.10
CA TYR A 171 -23.71 -0.38 14.36
C TYR A 171 -24.52 0.90 14.14
N GLN A 172 -24.26 1.61 13.05
CA GLN A 172 -25.01 2.80 12.69
C GLN A 172 -26.46 2.46 12.32
N GLN A 173 -26.68 1.43 11.49
CA GLN A 173 -28.03 0.94 11.18
C GLN A 173 -28.80 0.51 12.42
N ARG A 174 -28.16 -0.17 13.38
CA ARG A 174 -28.80 -0.54 14.66
C ARG A 174 -29.18 0.69 15.49
N ALA A 175 -28.33 1.71 15.54
CA ALA A 175 -28.65 2.96 16.22
C ALA A 175 -29.82 3.70 15.56
N ASP A 176 -29.84 3.75 14.22
CA ASP A 176 -30.92 4.38 13.45
C ASP A 176 -32.26 3.64 13.65
N GLN A 177 -32.23 2.31 13.72
CA GLN A 177 -33.41 1.49 14.04
C GLN A 177 -33.98 1.80 15.44
N LEU A 178 -33.13 1.95 16.46
CA LEU A 178 -33.56 2.34 17.81
C LEU A 178 -34.14 3.76 17.84
N GLN A 179 -33.58 4.67 17.04
CA GLN A 179 -34.13 6.02 16.92
C GLN A 179 -35.51 6.02 16.27
N LEU A 180 -35.72 5.19 15.25
CA LEU A 180 -37.01 5.04 14.56
C LEU A 180 -38.07 4.38 15.45
N SER A 181 -37.73 3.32 16.20
CA SER A 181 -38.67 2.70 17.15
C SER A 181 -39.17 3.71 18.18
N ARG A 182 -38.29 4.61 18.66
CA ARG A 182 -38.67 5.71 19.55
C ARG A 182 -39.70 6.66 18.93
N GLN A 183 -39.47 7.10 17.69
CA GLN A 183 -40.37 8.02 16.98
C GLN A 183 -41.74 7.39 16.67
N GLY A 184 -41.77 6.09 16.36
CA GLY A 184 -43.01 5.34 16.17
C GLY A 184 -43.86 5.25 17.44
N THR A 185 -43.24 4.96 18.59
CA THR A 185 -43.97 4.87 19.89
C THR A 185 -44.53 6.21 20.38
N SER A 186 -43.95 7.35 19.99
CA SER A 186 -44.50 8.67 20.33
C SER A 186 -45.73 9.09 19.50
N GLY A 187 -46.00 8.43 18.38
CA GLY A 187 -47.14 8.75 17.50
C GLY A 187 -48.46 8.11 17.93
N ASP A 188 -48.44 6.94 18.57
CA ASP A 188 -49.64 6.21 19.00
C ASP A 188 -50.20 6.67 20.35
N ALA A 189 -49.45 7.46 21.13
CA ALA A 189 -49.92 8.02 22.40
C ALA A 189 -50.73 9.33 22.24
N ALA A 190 -50.94 9.80 21.00
CA ALA A 190 -51.59 11.07 20.68
C ALA A 190 -52.90 10.91 19.86
N ARG A 191 -53.46 9.70 19.77
CA ARG A 191 -54.78 9.41 19.21
C ARG A 191 -55.68 8.78 20.26
#